data_AF-A0A7Y2CI28-F1
#
_entry.id   AF-A0A7Y2CI28-F1
#
_cell.length_a   1.000
_cell.length_b   1.000
_cell.length_c   1.000
_cell.angle_alpha   90.00
_cell.angle_beta   90.00
_cell.angle_gamma   90.00
#
_symmetry.space_group_name_H-M   'P 1'
#
loop_
_entity.id
_entity.type
_entity.pdbx_description
1 polymer ?
#
loop_
_entity_poly.entity_id
_entity_poly.type
_entity_poly.pdbx_seq_one_letter_code
_entity_poly.pdbx_strand_id
1 'polypeptide(L)'
;ALARSAGATLDRLAAACIVPLEPCLQHATRVFIRPAAGLEAVPWGALSFGDGPLWERAAVCLVAGARGFAEGDGARATRGMSGAAQLWAARSDDLPGVDAEVHGIRKVYSGARIHSGDHATRAAFLKHAGEATLLHFAGHGTFRADNPLFSSLQFTDGDLLFLDLERVRLCADLVVLSACRTGQSRPELGIGAGLTRGFLQAGARSLMSSLWRIGDRETSEFMTAFYRDLRKTGVVEQALRRTALRLRQEGAHVADWAAFQLVLRSL
;
A
#
# COMPACT_ATOMS: atom_id res chain seq x y z
N ALA A 1 -10.87 25.10 -4.43
CA ALA A 1 -12.10 24.44 -4.95
C ALA A 1 -12.00 22.91 -4.87
N LEU A 2 -10.90 22.30 -5.34
CA LEU A 2 -10.67 20.84 -5.29
C LEU A 2 -10.68 20.23 -3.87
N ALA A 3 -10.04 20.87 -2.89
CA ALA A 3 -10.06 20.39 -1.49
C ALA A 3 -11.47 20.34 -0.87
N ARG A 4 -12.33 21.33 -1.18
CA ARG A 4 -13.74 21.36 -0.74
C ARG A 4 -14.58 20.27 -1.42
N SER A 5 -14.30 19.97 -2.69
CA SER A 5 -14.92 18.87 -3.43
C SER A 5 -14.53 17.50 -2.87
N ALA A 6 -13.26 17.33 -2.49
CA ALA A 6 -12.77 16.09 -1.87
C ALA A 6 -13.42 15.85 -0.51
N GLY A 7 -13.46 16.86 0.38
CA GLY A 7 -14.12 16.75 1.68
C GLY A 7 -15.61 16.36 1.57
N ALA A 8 -16.37 17.07 0.72
CA ALA A 8 -17.79 16.77 0.53
C ALA A 8 -18.06 15.37 -0.08
N THR A 9 -17.11 14.80 -0.82
CA THR A 9 -17.21 13.41 -1.30
C THR A 9 -16.88 12.42 -0.19
N LEU A 10 -15.86 12.69 0.63
CA LEU A 10 -15.54 11.85 1.79
C LEU A 10 -16.70 11.83 2.80
N ASP A 11 -17.33 12.97 3.05
CA ASP A 11 -18.49 13.05 3.96
C ASP A 11 -19.69 12.24 3.43
N ARG A 12 -19.95 12.30 2.12
CA ARG A 12 -21.00 11.49 1.48
C ARG A 12 -20.72 9.99 1.58
N LEU A 13 -19.47 9.58 1.37
CA LEU A 13 -19.06 8.18 1.53
C LEU A 13 -19.12 7.75 3.00
N ALA A 14 -18.69 8.60 3.94
CA ALA A 14 -18.77 8.35 5.37
C ALA A 14 -20.22 8.19 5.84
N ALA A 15 -21.12 9.07 5.39
CA ALA A 15 -22.55 8.97 5.69
C ALA A 15 -23.17 7.65 5.22
N ALA A 16 -22.72 7.13 4.08
CA ALA A 16 -23.21 5.87 3.54
C ALA A 16 -22.56 4.62 4.19
N CYS A 17 -21.27 4.68 4.51
CA CYS A 17 -20.49 3.49 4.87
C CYS A 17 -20.03 3.43 6.33
N ILE A 18 -19.83 4.57 6.98
CA ILE A 18 -19.25 4.66 8.33
C ILE A 18 -20.30 5.02 9.38
N VAL A 19 -21.14 6.04 9.12
CA VAL A 19 -22.17 6.51 10.06
C VAL A 19 -23.08 5.37 10.55
N PRO A 20 -23.57 4.45 9.69
CA PRO A 20 -24.40 3.33 10.14
C PRO A 20 -23.68 2.36 11.10
N LEU A 21 -22.35 2.38 11.11
CA LEU A 21 -21.48 1.50 11.90
C LEU A 21 -20.85 2.21 13.11
N GLU A 22 -21.11 3.50 13.32
CA GLU A 22 -20.49 4.29 14.40
C GLU A 22 -20.57 3.62 15.79
N PRO A 23 -21.73 3.09 16.23
CA PRO A 23 -21.81 2.44 17.56
C PRO A 23 -20.84 1.27 17.72
N CYS A 24 -20.56 0.54 16.64
CA CYS A 24 -19.62 -0.59 16.65
C CYS A 24 -18.15 -0.14 16.58
N LEU A 25 -17.90 1.02 15.99
CA LEU A 25 -16.54 1.54 15.74
C LEU A 25 -15.98 2.39 16.89
N GLN A 26 -16.82 2.89 17.80
CA GLN A 26 -16.42 3.78 18.91
C GLN A 26 -15.26 3.23 19.76
N HIS A 27 -15.24 1.92 19.99
CA HIS A 27 -14.22 1.24 20.79
C HIS A 27 -13.20 0.46 19.95
N ALA A 28 -13.32 0.47 18.61
CA ALA A 28 -12.43 -0.27 17.74
C ALA A 28 -11.06 0.41 17.68
N THR A 29 -10.00 -0.36 17.90
CA THR A 29 -8.61 0.09 17.68
C THR A 29 -8.10 -0.32 16.29
N ARG A 30 -8.77 -1.30 15.67
CA ARG A 30 -8.48 -1.85 14.35
C ARG A 30 -9.79 -2.14 13.63
N VAL A 31 -9.87 -1.80 12.36
CA VAL A 31 -11.05 -2.01 11.51
C VAL A 31 -10.60 -2.74 10.24
N PHE A 32 -11.21 -3.90 10.01
CA PHE A 32 -11.01 -4.68 8.80
C PHE A 32 -12.20 -4.46 7.88
N ILE A 33 -11.93 -3.99 6.67
CA ILE A 33 -12.96 -3.65 5.70
C ILE A 33 -12.83 -4.59 4.52
N ARG A 34 -13.94 -5.24 4.17
CA ARG A 34 -14.09 -5.87 2.87
C ARG A 34 -14.94 -4.95 1.99
N PRO A 35 -14.34 -4.00 1.26
CA PRO A 35 -15.07 -3.19 0.32
C PRO A 35 -15.91 -4.03 -0.63
N ALA A 36 -17.13 -3.57 -0.88
CA ALA A 36 -17.88 -4.03 -2.03
C ALA A 36 -17.19 -3.56 -3.31
N ALA A 37 -17.53 -4.24 -4.40
CA ALA A 37 -17.33 -3.78 -5.77
C ALA A 37 -17.48 -2.26 -5.92
N GLY A 38 -16.40 -1.57 -6.29
CA GLY A 38 -16.37 -0.15 -6.64
C GLY A 38 -15.97 0.77 -5.48
N LEU A 39 -15.76 0.21 -4.29
CA LEU A 39 -15.32 0.94 -3.11
C LEU A 39 -13.86 0.63 -2.73
N GLU A 40 -13.12 -0.04 -3.58
CA GLU A 40 -11.73 -0.46 -3.31
C GLU A 40 -10.74 0.69 -3.45
N ALA A 41 -11.13 1.74 -4.17
CA ALA A 41 -10.35 2.97 -4.29
C ALA A 41 -10.72 4.03 -3.22
N VAL A 42 -11.62 3.71 -2.29
CA VAL A 42 -12.02 4.63 -1.22
C VAL A 42 -10.88 4.73 -0.20
N PRO A 43 -10.44 5.94 0.18
CA PRO A 43 -9.47 6.13 1.25
C PRO A 43 -10.15 5.96 2.61
N TRP A 44 -10.45 4.71 2.97
CA TRP A 44 -11.29 4.36 4.12
C TRP A 44 -10.84 5.00 5.44
N GLY A 45 -9.54 5.12 5.66
CA GLY A 45 -9.01 5.77 6.86
C GLY A 45 -9.16 7.29 6.88
N ALA A 46 -9.42 7.93 5.74
CA ALA A 46 -9.68 9.35 5.62
C ALA A 46 -11.17 9.71 5.68
N LEU A 47 -12.07 8.72 5.67
CA LEU A 47 -13.51 8.97 5.82
C LEU A 47 -13.79 9.59 7.18
N SER A 48 -14.73 10.53 7.21
CA SER A 48 -15.15 11.25 8.42
C SER A 48 -15.74 10.29 9.47
N PHE A 49 -15.36 10.50 10.72
CA PHE A 49 -15.81 9.76 11.90
C PHE A 49 -15.77 10.70 13.12
N GLY A 50 -16.94 11.18 13.55
CA GLY A 50 -17.00 12.32 14.49
C GLY A 50 -16.37 13.57 13.89
N ASP A 51 -15.50 14.25 14.66
CA ASP A 51 -14.84 15.50 14.24
C ASP A 51 -13.56 15.30 13.41
N GLY A 52 -13.18 14.04 13.15
CA GLY A 52 -11.92 13.69 12.51
C GLY A 52 -12.04 12.54 11.51
N PRO A 53 -10.95 12.13 10.85
CA PRO A 53 -10.94 10.96 9.99
C PRO A 53 -10.95 9.68 10.84
N LEU A 54 -11.44 8.58 10.26
CA LEU A 54 -11.47 7.25 10.90
C LEU A 54 -10.09 6.81 11.42
N TRP A 55 -9.00 7.22 10.75
CA TRP A 55 -7.64 6.98 11.24
C TRP A 55 -7.33 7.63 12.58
N GLU A 56 -8.02 8.67 13.04
CA GLU A 56 -7.86 9.14 14.43
C GLU A 56 -8.38 8.12 15.43
N ARG A 57 -9.34 7.28 15.03
CA ARG A 57 -9.89 6.23 15.89
C ARG A 57 -9.18 4.90 15.78
N ALA A 58 -9.05 4.36 14.58
CA ALA A 58 -8.61 2.99 14.37
C ALA A 58 -7.59 2.89 13.24
N ALA A 59 -6.73 1.87 13.31
CA ALA A 59 -6.00 1.45 12.12
C ALA A 59 -6.95 0.72 11.16
N VAL A 60 -6.86 1.03 9.87
CA VAL A 60 -7.76 0.49 8.85
C VAL A 60 -6.99 -0.43 7.92
N CYS A 61 -7.54 -1.61 7.66
CA CYS A 61 -6.97 -2.62 6.77
C CYS A 61 -8.06 -3.17 5.85
N LEU A 62 -7.73 -3.36 4.58
CA LEU A 62 -8.60 -4.06 3.65
C LEU A 62 -8.33 -5.56 3.70
N VAL A 63 -9.37 -6.37 3.50
CA VAL A 63 -9.26 -7.82 3.39
C VAL A 63 -9.99 -8.31 2.15
N ALA A 64 -9.37 -9.24 1.40
CA ALA A 64 -9.97 -9.79 0.18
C ALA A 64 -11.13 -10.76 0.47
N GLY A 65 -11.16 -11.38 1.65
CA GLY A 65 -12.20 -12.31 2.09
C GLY A 65 -12.42 -12.27 3.61
N ALA A 66 -13.60 -12.71 4.04
CA ALA A 66 -13.96 -12.80 5.47
C ALA A 66 -13.58 -14.15 6.12
N ARG A 67 -13.28 -15.17 5.30
CA ARG A 67 -12.83 -16.48 5.78
C ARG A 67 -11.32 -16.44 6.04
N GLY A 68 -10.89 -17.15 7.08
CA GLY A 68 -9.46 -17.26 7.44
C GLY A 68 -8.84 -15.99 8.02
N PHE A 69 -9.67 -15.10 8.57
CA PHE A 69 -9.20 -14.00 9.41
C PHE A 69 -9.42 -14.40 10.87
N ALA A 70 -8.46 -15.08 11.49
CA ALA A 70 -8.46 -15.22 12.95
C ALA A 70 -8.00 -13.90 13.60
N GLU A 71 -8.45 -13.60 14.82
CA GLU A 71 -8.05 -12.40 15.58
C GLU A 71 -6.52 -12.22 15.71
N GLY A 72 -5.72 -13.27 15.44
CA GLY A 72 -4.26 -13.25 15.42
C GLY A 72 -3.58 -13.09 14.04
N ASP A 73 -4.30 -13.19 12.92
CA ASP A 73 -3.69 -13.17 11.57
C ASP A 73 -3.39 -11.76 11.07
N GLY A 74 -4.11 -10.75 11.58
CA GLY A 74 -3.96 -9.38 11.11
C GLY A 74 -2.73 -8.63 11.62
N ALA A 75 -2.01 -9.13 12.63
CA ALA A 75 -0.92 -8.38 13.26
C ALA A 75 0.17 -9.33 13.80
N ARG A 76 0.99 -9.88 12.92
CA ARG A 76 2.34 -10.26 13.36
C ARG A 76 3.22 -9.03 13.35
N ALA A 77 3.85 -8.76 14.48
CA ALA A 77 4.83 -7.70 14.58
C ALA A 77 5.92 -7.94 13.54
N THR A 78 6.22 -6.93 12.73
CA THR A 78 7.36 -6.88 11.80
C THR A 78 8.71 -6.80 12.53
N ARG A 79 8.72 -7.06 13.85
CA ARG A 79 9.90 -7.10 14.72
C ARG A 79 10.84 -8.21 14.23
N GLY A 80 11.74 -7.85 13.33
CA GLY A 80 12.71 -8.76 12.71
C GLY A 80 13.06 -8.46 11.24
N MET A 81 12.33 -7.58 10.56
CA MET A 81 12.47 -7.34 9.10
C MET A 81 13.74 -6.59 8.67
N SER A 82 14.71 -6.36 9.57
CA SER A 82 15.90 -5.54 9.28
C SER A 82 16.92 -6.20 8.36
N GLY A 83 16.87 -7.53 8.16
CA GLY A 83 17.89 -8.28 7.42
C GLY A 83 17.59 -8.61 5.96
N ALA A 84 16.33 -8.56 5.53
CA ALA A 84 15.90 -9.05 4.21
C ALA A 84 14.96 -8.05 3.51
N ALA A 85 15.27 -6.76 3.59
CA ALA A 85 14.57 -5.75 2.82
C ALA A 85 15.18 -5.61 1.42
N GLN A 86 14.35 -5.61 0.38
CA GLN A 86 14.74 -5.33 -1.00
C GLN A 86 13.93 -4.14 -1.54
N LEU A 87 14.65 -3.16 -2.07
CA LEU A 87 14.10 -1.92 -2.61
C LEU A 87 14.39 -1.89 -4.11
N TRP A 88 13.35 -1.80 -4.93
CA TRP A 88 13.41 -1.78 -6.38
C TRP A 88 13.03 -0.39 -6.86
N ALA A 89 13.97 0.27 -7.54
CA ALA A 89 13.80 1.57 -8.16
C ALA A 89 13.88 1.38 -9.68
N ALA A 90 12.73 1.28 -10.33
CA ALA A 90 12.68 1.11 -11.78
C ALA A 90 13.17 2.38 -12.48
N ARG A 91 13.94 2.20 -13.57
CA ARG A 91 14.43 3.33 -14.35
C ARG A 91 13.28 4.04 -15.06
N SER A 92 13.17 5.34 -14.88
CA SER A 92 12.21 6.19 -15.59
C SER A 92 12.72 7.63 -15.63
N ASP A 93 12.77 8.21 -16.83
CA ASP A 93 13.24 9.59 -17.04
C ASP A 93 12.21 10.62 -16.52
N ASP A 94 10.95 10.21 -16.35
CA ASP A 94 9.83 11.02 -15.87
C ASP A 94 9.50 10.84 -14.38
N LEU A 95 10.27 10.02 -13.66
CA LEU A 95 10.17 9.79 -12.21
C LEU A 95 11.53 9.97 -11.51
N PRO A 96 12.17 11.16 -11.57
CA PRO A 96 13.46 11.39 -10.93
C PRO A 96 13.42 11.18 -9.40
N GLY A 97 12.24 11.20 -8.79
CA GLY A 97 12.08 10.97 -7.35
C GLY A 97 12.22 9.52 -6.88
N VAL A 98 12.16 8.53 -7.78
CA VAL A 98 12.20 7.10 -7.42
C VAL A 98 13.52 6.74 -6.73
N ASP A 99 14.63 7.27 -7.20
CA ASP A 99 15.92 7.08 -6.53
C ASP A 99 15.94 7.76 -5.15
N ALA A 100 15.42 8.98 -5.04
CA ALA A 100 15.37 9.68 -3.75
C ALA A 100 14.53 8.92 -2.71
N GLU A 101 13.43 8.30 -3.14
CA GLU A 101 12.58 7.43 -2.31
C GLU A 101 13.35 6.24 -1.75
N VAL A 102 13.93 5.39 -2.60
CA VAL A 102 14.63 4.18 -2.11
C VAL A 102 15.86 4.51 -1.26
N HIS A 103 16.57 5.60 -1.57
CA HIS A 103 17.69 6.08 -0.75
C HIS A 103 17.21 6.64 0.60
N GLY A 104 16.05 7.31 0.64
CA GLY A 104 15.40 7.73 1.89
C GLY A 104 15.08 6.54 2.79
N ILE A 105 14.55 5.47 2.21
CA ILE A 105 14.22 4.23 2.93
C ILE A 105 15.49 3.52 3.44
N ARG A 106 16.55 3.44 2.63
CA ARG A 106 17.85 2.84 3.00
C ARG A 106 18.51 3.54 4.19
N LYS A 107 18.29 4.84 4.39
CA LYS A 107 18.75 5.54 5.61
C LYS A 107 18.06 5.04 6.88
N VAL A 108 16.83 4.53 6.77
CA VAL A 108 16.07 3.96 7.90
C VAL A 108 16.38 2.47 8.08
N TYR A 109 16.49 1.73 6.96
CA TYR A 109 16.84 0.32 6.89
C TYR A 109 18.20 0.15 6.22
N SER A 110 19.28 0.36 6.97
CA SER A 110 20.66 0.31 6.45
C SER A 110 21.09 -1.04 5.88
N GLY A 111 20.33 -2.11 6.14
CA GLY A 111 20.51 -3.46 5.58
C GLY A 111 19.76 -3.71 4.27
N ALA A 112 18.83 -2.83 3.84
CA ALA A 112 17.98 -3.04 2.66
C ALA A 112 18.72 -3.04 1.30
N ARG A 113 18.75 -4.15 0.56
CA ARG A 113 19.40 -4.23 -0.76
C ARG A 113 18.65 -3.34 -1.76
N ILE A 114 19.34 -2.40 -2.42
CA ILE A 114 18.76 -1.56 -3.48
C ILE A 114 19.08 -2.19 -4.84
N HIS A 115 18.07 -2.27 -5.69
CA HIS A 115 18.16 -2.57 -7.10
C HIS A 115 17.66 -1.33 -7.87
N SER A 116 18.56 -0.60 -8.52
CA SER A 116 18.25 0.63 -9.26
C SER A 116 18.92 0.66 -10.63
N GLY A 117 18.43 1.53 -11.52
CA GLY A 117 18.98 1.69 -12.87
C GLY A 117 18.99 0.37 -13.65
N ASP A 118 20.16 0.02 -14.20
CA ASP A 118 20.34 -1.20 -15.01
C ASP A 118 20.28 -2.50 -14.19
N HIS A 119 20.24 -2.39 -12.84
CA HIS A 119 20.10 -3.54 -11.94
C HIS A 119 18.65 -3.78 -11.48
N ALA A 120 17.73 -2.85 -11.75
CA ALA A 120 16.30 -3.01 -11.49
C ALA A 120 15.61 -3.79 -12.62
N THR A 121 16.03 -5.05 -12.80
CA THR A 121 15.50 -5.92 -13.86
C THR A 121 14.44 -6.88 -13.34
N ARG A 122 13.45 -7.20 -14.18
CA ARG A 122 12.46 -8.25 -14.00
C ARG A 122 13.14 -9.60 -13.76
N ALA A 123 14.20 -9.90 -14.50
CA ALA A 123 14.95 -11.15 -14.30
C ALA A 123 15.55 -11.24 -12.88
N ALA A 124 16.15 -10.16 -12.38
CA ALA A 124 16.66 -10.11 -11.01
C ALA A 124 15.52 -10.19 -9.99
N PHE A 125 14.39 -9.54 -10.25
CA PHE A 125 13.22 -9.58 -9.39
C PHE A 125 12.71 -11.01 -9.20
N LEU A 126 12.47 -11.73 -10.29
CA LEU A 126 11.98 -13.11 -10.24
C LEU A 126 12.95 -14.05 -9.51
N LYS A 127 14.26 -13.77 -9.58
CA LYS A 127 15.29 -14.54 -8.90
C LYS A 127 15.35 -14.26 -7.40
N HIS A 128 15.23 -13.01 -6.99
CA HIS A 128 15.57 -12.58 -5.63
C HIS A 128 14.37 -12.19 -4.76
N ALA A 129 13.19 -11.94 -5.32
CA ALA A 129 12.03 -11.46 -4.55
C ALA A 129 11.61 -12.42 -3.42
N GLY A 130 11.83 -13.73 -3.61
CA GLY A 130 11.53 -14.75 -2.59
C GLY A 130 12.45 -14.72 -1.36
N GLU A 131 13.59 -14.03 -1.43
CA GLU A 131 14.51 -13.85 -0.29
C GLU A 131 14.05 -12.73 0.64
N ALA A 132 13.12 -11.87 0.20
CA ALA A 132 12.76 -10.65 0.90
C ALA A 132 11.61 -10.86 1.90
N THR A 133 11.80 -10.41 3.14
CA THR A 133 10.70 -10.26 4.10
C THR A 133 9.98 -8.92 3.89
N LEU A 134 10.69 -7.92 3.37
CA LEU A 134 10.18 -6.59 3.05
C LEU A 134 10.53 -6.29 1.60
N LEU A 135 9.51 -6.12 0.75
CA LEU A 135 9.70 -5.76 -0.64
C LEU A 135 9.10 -4.38 -0.88
N HIS A 136 9.88 -3.48 -1.48
CA HIS A 136 9.41 -2.17 -1.90
C HIS A 136 9.72 -1.99 -3.37
N PHE A 137 8.71 -1.59 -4.15
CA PHE A 137 8.86 -1.23 -5.54
C PHE A 137 8.42 0.23 -5.73
N ALA A 138 9.30 1.03 -6.31
CA ALA A 138 9.06 2.40 -6.72
C ALA A 138 9.29 2.51 -8.24
N GLY A 139 8.30 3.03 -8.96
CA GLY A 139 8.34 3.11 -10.42
C GLY A 139 6.95 3.15 -11.05
N HIS A 140 6.89 2.83 -12.34
CA HIS A 140 5.62 2.78 -13.07
C HIS A 140 4.89 1.46 -12.83
N GLY A 141 3.58 1.58 -12.65
CA GLY A 141 2.65 0.47 -12.55
C GLY A 141 1.43 0.75 -13.41
N THR A 142 0.93 -0.29 -14.08
CA THR A 142 -0.26 -0.20 -14.90
C THR A 142 -1.29 -1.20 -14.39
N PHE A 143 -2.44 -0.68 -13.95
CA PHE A 143 -3.62 -1.51 -13.72
C PHE A 143 -4.46 -1.59 -14.99
N ARG A 144 -4.70 -2.81 -15.48
CA ARG A 144 -5.56 -3.06 -16.65
C ARG A 144 -6.93 -3.50 -16.20
N ALA A 145 -7.84 -2.54 -16.21
CA ALA A 145 -9.21 -2.72 -15.77
C ALA A 145 -10.03 -3.62 -16.74
N ASP A 146 -9.64 -3.64 -18.01
CA ASP A 146 -10.19 -4.50 -19.06
C ASP A 146 -9.73 -5.96 -18.95
N ASN A 147 -8.49 -6.19 -18.51
CA ASN A 147 -7.97 -7.51 -18.18
C ASN A 147 -6.86 -7.43 -17.10
N PRO A 148 -7.21 -7.67 -15.82
CA PRO A 148 -6.26 -7.51 -14.71
C PRO A 148 -5.04 -8.40 -14.78
N LEU A 149 -5.10 -9.53 -15.51
CA LEU A 149 -3.97 -10.44 -15.71
C LEU A 149 -2.83 -9.81 -16.52
N PHE A 150 -3.10 -8.71 -17.23
CA PHE A 150 -2.10 -7.90 -17.93
C PHE A 150 -1.72 -6.63 -17.16
N SER A 151 -2.05 -6.53 -15.87
CA SER A 151 -1.48 -5.48 -15.02
C SER A 151 0.02 -5.73 -14.85
N SER A 152 0.82 -4.65 -14.88
CA SER A 152 2.28 -4.74 -14.90
C SER A 152 2.97 -3.75 -13.98
N LEU A 153 4.17 -4.11 -13.55
CA LEU A 153 5.19 -3.20 -13.02
C LEU A 153 6.31 -3.09 -14.05
N GLN A 154 6.72 -1.86 -14.36
CA GLN A 154 7.79 -1.64 -15.34
C GLN A 154 9.16 -1.87 -14.70
N PHE A 155 9.97 -2.75 -15.27
CA PHE A 155 11.40 -2.90 -14.94
C PHE A 155 12.26 -2.52 -16.14
N THR A 156 13.56 -2.39 -15.91
CA THR A 156 14.50 -1.88 -16.93
C THR A 156 14.63 -2.80 -18.16
N ASP A 157 14.42 -4.11 -18.01
CA ASP A 157 14.47 -5.13 -19.08
C ASP A 157 13.08 -5.63 -19.50
N GLY A 158 12.00 -4.97 -19.05
CA GLY A 158 10.63 -5.29 -19.44
C GLY A 158 9.64 -5.31 -18.28
N ASP A 159 8.38 -5.56 -18.60
CA ASP A 159 7.28 -5.53 -17.63
C ASP A 159 7.15 -6.84 -16.85
N LEU A 160 7.06 -6.73 -15.51
CA LEU A 160 6.62 -7.82 -14.65
C LEU A 160 5.09 -7.87 -14.67
N LEU A 161 4.54 -8.93 -15.24
CA LEU A 161 3.09 -9.14 -15.34
C LEU A 161 2.55 -9.87 -14.11
N PHE A 162 1.23 -9.79 -13.90
CA PHE A 162 0.54 -10.62 -12.92
C PHE A 162 0.91 -12.11 -13.05
N LEU A 163 0.93 -12.66 -14.28
CA LEU A 163 1.24 -14.07 -14.53
C LEU A 163 2.67 -14.46 -14.13
N ASP A 164 3.59 -13.50 -14.09
CA ASP A 164 4.94 -13.75 -13.63
C ASP A 164 4.98 -14.05 -12.13
N LEU A 165 4.06 -13.45 -11.36
CA LEU A 165 3.94 -13.65 -9.91
C LEU A 165 3.47 -15.06 -9.56
N GLU A 166 2.79 -15.78 -10.45
CA GLU A 166 2.42 -17.19 -10.25
C GLU A 166 3.65 -18.11 -10.14
N ARG A 167 4.80 -17.66 -10.67
CA ARG A 167 6.08 -18.39 -10.62
C ARG A 167 6.93 -18.01 -9.42
N VAL A 168 6.51 -17.03 -8.63
CA VAL A 168 7.25 -16.51 -7.48
C VAL A 168 6.66 -17.08 -6.19
N ARG A 169 7.54 -17.48 -5.27
CA ARG A 169 7.16 -17.80 -3.89
C ARG A 169 7.76 -16.76 -2.96
N LEU A 170 6.91 -15.93 -2.39
CA LEU A 170 7.27 -14.88 -1.45
C LEU A 170 7.09 -15.39 -0.01
N CYS A 171 8.02 -15.02 0.86
CA CYS A 171 7.86 -15.07 2.30
C CYS A 171 7.69 -13.66 2.90
N ALA A 172 7.36 -12.68 2.06
CA ALA A 172 7.27 -11.27 2.42
C ALA A 172 6.15 -11.02 3.43
N ASP A 173 6.50 -10.41 4.56
CA ASP A 173 5.52 -9.90 5.51
C ASP A 173 4.84 -8.64 4.96
N LEU A 174 5.57 -7.84 4.17
CA LEU A 174 5.08 -6.62 3.53
C LEU A 174 5.64 -6.46 2.12
N VAL A 175 4.73 -6.25 1.16
CA VAL A 175 5.02 -5.70 -0.16
C VAL A 175 4.51 -4.27 -0.22
N VAL A 176 5.32 -3.33 -0.69
CA VAL A 176 4.92 -1.94 -0.93
C VAL A 176 5.04 -1.62 -2.40
N LEU A 177 3.93 -1.25 -3.03
CA LEU A 177 3.86 -0.80 -4.41
C LEU A 177 3.68 0.72 -4.43
N SER A 178 4.81 1.44 -4.46
CA SER A 178 4.89 2.87 -4.70
C SER A 178 4.87 3.15 -6.21
N ALA A 179 3.80 2.71 -6.83
CA ALA A 179 3.60 2.79 -8.27
C ALA A 179 2.15 3.16 -8.56
N CYS A 180 1.96 4.04 -9.55
CA CYS A 180 0.67 4.64 -9.86
C CYS A 180 -0.41 3.56 -10.09
N ARG A 181 -1.61 3.78 -9.53
CA ARG A 181 -2.82 2.96 -9.79
C ARG A 181 -2.70 1.47 -9.45
N THR A 182 -1.65 1.04 -8.73
CA THR A 182 -1.45 -0.37 -8.37
C THR A 182 -2.47 -0.92 -7.37
N GLY A 183 -3.17 -0.03 -6.66
CA GLY A 183 -4.28 -0.36 -5.76
C GLY A 183 -5.68 -0.23 -6.37
N GLN A 184 -5.81 0.16 -7.65
CA GLN A 184 -7.12 0.23 -8.29
C GLN A 184 -7.63 -1.16 -8.63
N SER A 185 -8.90 -1.42 -8.36
CA SER A 185 -9.63 -2.57 -8.90
C SER A 185 -10.91 -2.09 -9.58
N ARG A 186 -11.47 -2.93 -10.45
CA ARG A 186 -12.82 -2.69 -10.95
C ARG A 186 -13.84 -3.23 -9.96
N PRO A 187 -15.03 -2.59 -9.88
CA PRO A 187 -16.13 -3.11 -9.09
C PRO A 187 -16.42 -4.58 -9.36
N GLU A 188 -16.46 -4.99 -10.63
CA GLU A 188 -16.86 -6.36 -10.99
C GLU A 188 -15.79 -7.41 -10.62
N LEU A 189 -14.57 -6.98 -10.30
CA LEU A 189 -13.40 -7.85 -10.09
C LEU A 189 -12.99 -7.95 -8.61
N GLY A 190 -13.56 -7.11 -7.75
CA GLY A 190 -13.32 -7.08 -6.31
C GLY A 190 -11.93 -6.58 -5.91
N ILE A 191 -11.73 -6.51 -4.60
CA ILE A 191 -10.52 -6.00 -3.95
C ILE A 191 -9.31 -6.83 -4.33
N GLY A 192 -8.26 -6.11 -4.70
CA GLY A 192 -6.98 -6.71 -5.00
C GLY A 192 -6.89 -7.32 -6.40
N ALA A 193 -7.80 -7.04 -7.34
CA ALA A 193 -7.59 -7.45 -8.73
C ALA A 193 -6.23 -6.97 -9.28
N GLY A 194 -5.67 -7.70 -10.24
CA GLY A 194 -4.36 -7.40 -10.82
C GLY A 194 -3.21 -7.68 -9.84
N LEU A 195 -2.22 -6.79 -9.80
CA LEU A 195 -0.95 -7.02 -9.09
C LEU A 195 -1.13 -7.30 -7.60
N THR A 196 -2.09 -6.64 -6.94
CA THR A 196 -2.33 -6.85 -5.50
C THR A 196 -2.61 -8.32 -5.19
N ARG A 197 -3.54 -8.95 -5.93
CA ARG A 197 -3.84 -10.39 -5.81
C ARG A 197 -2.65 -11.23 -6.21
N GLY A 198 -1.93 -10.85 -7.26
CA GLY A 198 -0.74 -11.58 -7.71
C GLY A 198 0.29 -11.70 -6.59
N PHE A 199 0.59 -10.60 -5.89
CA PHE A 199 1.52 -10.59 -4.77
C PHE A 199 1.01 -11.35 -3.55
N LEU A 200 -0.26 -11.19 -3.19
CA LEU A 200 -0.86 -11.93 -2.07
C LEU A 200 -0.90 -13.44 -2.35
N GLN A 201 -1.18 -13.86 -3.59
CA GLN A 201 -1.15 -15.25 -4.04
C GLN A 201 0.28 -15.81 -4.10
N ALA A 202 1.25 -14.99 -4.53
CA ALA A 202 2.66 -15.35 -4.54
C ALA A 202 3.22 -15.58 -3.13
N GLY A 203 2.57 -15.06 -2.08
CA GLY A 203 2.92 -15.38 -0.69
C GLY A 203 3.01 -14.17 0.25
N ALA A 204 2.83 -12.94 -0.26
CA ALA A 204 2.86 -11.76 0.58
C ALA A 204 1.74 -11.81 1.64
N ARG A 205 2.08 -11.52 2.90
CA ARG A 205 1.09 -11.45 4.00
C ARG A 205 0.29 -10.16 3.96
N SER A 206 0.92 -9.07 3.56
CA SER A 206 0.30 -7.77 3.41
C SER A 206 0.87 -7.02 2.22
N LEU A 207 0.06 -6.14 1.64
CA LEU A 207 0.42 -5.30 0.52
C LEU A 207 -0.08 -3.88 0.75
N MET A 208 0.85 -2.92 0.69
CA MET A 208 0.53 -1.50 0.67
C MET A 208 0.64 -0.98 -0.77
N SER A 209 -0.37 -0.28 -1.25
CA SER A 209 -0.41 0.26 -2.61
C SER A 209 -0.98 1.67 -2.63
N SER A 210 -0.59 2.47 -3.61
CA SER A 210 -1.19 3.77 -3.85
C SER A 210 -2.59 3.64 -4.48
N LEU A 211 -3.52 4.48 -4.03
CA LEU A 211 -4.86 4.67 -4.58
C LEU A 211 -4.83 5.53 -5.86
N TRP A 212 -3.97 6.54 -5.86
CA TRP A 212 -3.76 7.48 -6.95
C TRP A 212 -2.32 8.00 -6.94
N ARG A 213 -1.93 8.73 -8.00
CA ARG A 213 -0.61 9.36 -8.10
C ARG A 213 -0.57 10.61 -7.21
N ILE A 214 0.49 10.73 -6.41
CA ILE A 214 0.88 11.97 -5.73
C ILE A 214 2.23 12.43 -6.28
N GLY A 215 2.68 13.63 -5.92
CA GLY A 215 3.96 14.14 -6.40
C GLY A 215 5.14 13.29 -5.92
N ASP A 216 6.20 13.27 -6.71
CA ASP A 216 7.40 12.46 -6.45
C ASP A 216 8.03 12.80 -5.09
N ARG A 217 8.09 14.10 -4.75
CA ARG A 217 8.62 14.58 -3.47
C ARG A 217 7.73 14.13 -2.31
N GLU A 218 6.43 14.32 -2.45
CA GLU A 218 5.44 13.93 -1.45
C GLU A 218 5.45 12.41 -1.21
N THR A 219 5.64 11.62 -2.27
CA THR A 219 5.80 10.15 -2.18
C THR A 219 7.05 9.77 -1.39
N SER A 220 8.19 10.39 -1.72
CA SER A 220 9.46 10.13 -1.01
C SER A 220 9.40 10.51 0.47
N GLU A 221 8.78 11.65 0.78
CA GLU A 221 8.53 12.12 2.16
C GLU A 221 7.59 11.15 2.91
N PHE A 222 6.49 10.73 2.27
CA PHE A 222 5.56 9.75 2.82
C PHE A 222 6.25 8.43 3.13
N MET A 223 6.96 7.86 2.16
CA MET A 223 7.59 6.55 2.31
C MET A 223 8.69 6.56 3.35
N THR A 224 9.54 7.59 3.35
CA THR A 224 10.59 7.72 4.37
C THR A 224 9.97 7.79 5.77
N ALA A 225 8.86 8.52 5.94
CA ALA A 225 8.17 8.58 7.21
C ALA A 225 7.47 7.27 7.60
N PHE A 226 6.81 6.62 6.64
CA PHE A 226 6.19 5.31 6.83
C PHE A 226 7.19 4.29 7.34
N TYR A 227 8.37 4.20 6.72
CA TYR A 227 9.40 3.26 7.15
C TYR A 227 10.00 3.63 8.52
N ARG A 228 10.12 4.93 8.87
CA ARG A 228 10.51 5.36 10.23
C ARG A 228 9.48 4.93 11.26
N ASP A 229 8.20 5.12 10.97
CA ASP A 229 7.13 4.73 11.88
C ASP A 229 7.02 3.20 11.97
N LEU A 230 7.19 2.48 10.86
CA LEU A 230 7.23 1.01 10.84
C LEU A 230 8.36 0.47 11.71
N ARG A 231 9.54 1.07 11.65
CA ARG A 231 10.67 0.68 12.51
C ARG A 231 10.39 0.92 14.00
N LYS A 232 9.57 1.92 14.33
CA LYS A 232 9.19 2.24 15.72
C LYS A 232 8.06 1.37 16.23
N THR A 233 7.00 1.18 15.44
CA THR A 233 5.80 0.45 15.86
C THR A 233 5.97 -1.06 15.76
N GLY A 234 6.72 -1.52 14.75
CA GLY A 234 6.75 -2.93 14.36
C GLY A 234 5.40 -3.44 13.86
N VAL A 235 4.47 -2.57 13.46
CA VAL A 235 3.11 -2.93 13.05
C VAL A 235 2.71 -2.05 11.86
N VAL A 236 2.41 -2.68 10.72
CA VAL A 236 2.26 -2.02 9.40
C VAL A 236 1.10 -1.03 9.39
N GLU A 237 -0.07 -1.44 9.84
CA GLU A 237 -1.27 -0.61 9.85
C GLU A 237 -1.15 0.57 10.82
N GLN A 238 -0.41 0.40 11.91
CA GLN A 238 -0.11 1.49 12.84
C GLN A 238 0.92 2.46 12.26
N ALA A 239 1.89 1.97 11.49
CA ALA A 239 2.86 2.81 10.80
C ALA A 239 2.19 3.68 9.74
N LEU A 240 1.31 3.07 8.92
CA LEU A 240 0.52 3.77 7.91
C LEU A 240 -0.36 4.86 8.56
N ARG A 241 -1.12 4.48 9.59
CA ARG A 241 -1.98 5.41 10.36
C ARG A 241 -1.18 6.58 10.93
N ARG A 242 -0.05 6.31 11.61
CA ARG A 242 0.79 7.36 12.21
C ARG A 242 1.37 8.31 11.16
N THR A 243 1.82 7.76 10.03
CA THR A 243 2.38 8.56 8.93
C THR A 243 1.32 9.48 8.33
N ALA A 244 0.14 8.93 8.04
CA ALA A 244 -0.99 9.70 7.50
C ALA A 244 -1.43 10.82 8.45
N LEU A 245 -1.62 10.53 9.74
CA LEU A 245 -2.03 11.54 10.73
C LEU A 245 -0.96 12.61 10.92
N ARG A 246 0.32 12.25 10.92
CA ARG A 246 1.42 13.21 11.02
C ARG A 246 1.44 14.16 9.83
N LEU A 247 1.34 13.65 8.61
CA LEU A 247 1.29 14.48 7.41
C LEU A 247 0.07 15.40 7.39
N ARG A 248 -1.09 14.90 7.84
CA ARG A 248 -2.30 15.74 8.01
C ARG A 248 -2.07 16.87 9.01
N GLN A 249 -1.45 16.59 10.15
CA GLN A 249 -1.11 17.61 11.16
C GLN A 249 -0.09 18.65 10.64
N GLU A 250 0.81 18.22 9.76
CA GLU A 250 1.77 19.08 9.05
C GLU A 250 1.11 19.90 7.91
N GLY A 251 -0.20 19.74 7.69
CA GLY A 251 -0.97 20.51 6.72
C GLY A 251 -0.97 19.94 5.30
N ALA A 252 -0.56 18.68 5.11
CA ALA A 252 -0.59 18.02 3.81
C ALA A 252 -2.03 17.93 3.26
N HIS A 253 -2.17 17.97 1.94
CA HIS A 253 -3.48 17.82 1.31
C HIS A 253 -3.99 16.39 1.49
N VAL A 254 -5.32 16.18 1.52
CA VAL A 254 -5.92 14.84 1.67
C VAL A 254 -5.50 13.86 0.59
N ALA A 255 -5.23 14.36 -0.61
CA ALA A 255 -4.66 13.56 -1.68
C ALA A 255 -3.29 12.97 -1.31
N ASP A 256 -2.49 13.62 -0.46
CA ASP A 256 -1.13 13.19 -0.15
C ASP A 256 -1.11 12.23 1.05
N TRP A 257 -1.77 12.61 2.15
CA TRP A 257 -1.74 11.80 3.38
C TRP A 257 -2.67 10.57 3.34
N ALA A 258 -3.66 10.55 2.45
CA ALA A 258 -4.58 9.43 2.26
C ALA A 258 -4.31 8.60 1.00
N ALA A 259 -3.14 8.78 0.38
CA ALA A 259 -2.81 8.16 -0.91
C ALA A 259 -2.61 6.64 -0.86
N PHE A 260 -2.35 6.07 0.32
CA PHE A 260 -1.97 4.66 0.45
C PHE A 260 -2.99 3.87 1.27
N GLN A 261 -3.21 2.63 0.84
CA GLN A 261 -4.02 1.66 1.54
C GLN A 261 -3.26 0.37 1.79
N LEU A 262 -3.68 -0.36 2.83
CA LEU A 262 -3.11 -1.64 3.22
C LEU A 262 -4.13 -2.75 2.98
N VAL A 263 -3.74 -3.76 2.22
CA VAL A 263 -4.52 -4.98 2.00
C VAL A 263 -3.81 -6.13 2.72
N LEU A 264 -4.56 -6.87 3.53
CA LEU A 264 -4.07 -8.06 4.22
C LEU A 264 -4.54 -9.31 3.49
N ARG A 265 -3.68 -10.32 3.47
CA ARG A 265 -4.04 -11.65 2.99
C ARG A 265 -5.00 -12.30 3.99
N SER A 266 -6.20 -12.63 3.53
CA SER A 266 -7.07 -13.58 4.21
C SER A 266 -6.59 -15.00 3.88
N LEU A 267 -6.37 -15.86 4.89
CA LEU A 267 -5.93 -17.24 4.69
C LEU A 267 -7.02 -18.16 4.14
#